data_AF-A0A431HDE4-F1
#
_entry.id   AF-A0A431HDE4-F1
#
_cell.length_a   1.000
_cell.length_b   1.000
_cell.length_c   1.000
_cell.angle_alpha   90.00
_cell.angle_beta   90.00
_cell.angle_gamma   90.00
#
_symmetry.space_group_name_H-M   'P 1'
#
loop_
_entity.id
_entity.type
_entity.pdbx_description
1 polymer ?
#
loop_
_entity_poly.entity_id
_entity_poly.type
_entity_poly.pdbx_seq_one_letter_code
_entity_poly.pdbx_strand_id
1 'polypeptide(L)'
;MQGVNISLLLALSLLLLNFLKMEYKIQYEYLNKYIFGGKADIILKDIRNNDYINFCVLKNNKNFVVYYKTFKLIKIGEIKYSNDFVILEPFKQNLDKDYTKIFIKFFNIIFIDKKIPNNIEVYYTGKCSICGRTLKNPKYIEIGIGVECLKKL
;
A
#
# COMPACT_ATOMS: atom_id res chain seq x y z
N MET A 1 4.70 44.64 14.41
CA MET A 1 4.44 43.18 14.43
C MET A 1 4.01 42.78 13.02
N GLN A 2 4.89 42.11 12.26
CA GLN A 2 4.53 41.63 10.92
C GLN A 2 3.63 40.40 11.06
N GLY A 3 2.40 40.48 10.52
CA GLY A 3 1.45 39.38 10.54
C GLY A 3 1.95 38.22 9.70
N VAL A 4 2.09 37.05 10.30
CA VAL A 4 2.43 35.82 9.58
C VAL A 4 1.29 35.51 8.61
N ASN A 5 1.62 35.41 7.32
CA ASN A 5 0.64 35.07 6.29
C ASN A 5 0.27 33.58 6.41
N ILE A 6 -0.87 33.31 7.03
CA ILE A 6 -1.39 31.96 7.32
C ILE A 6 -1.47 31.09 6.05
N SER A 7 -1.79 31.72 4.91
CA SER A 7 -1.84 31.07 3.60
C SER A 7 -0.48 30.53 3.15
N LEU A 8 0.59 31.29 3.41
CA LEU A 8 1.97 30.89 3.11
C LEU A 8 2.42 29.75 4.04
N LEU A 9 2.03 29.80 5.32
CA LEU A 9 2.35 28.76 6.30
C LEU A 9 1.65 27.42 5.97
N LEU A 10 0.40 27.48 5.48
CA LEU A 10 -0.36 26.32 5.01
C LEU A 10 0.23 25.75 3.71
N ALA A 11 0.65 26.60 2.77
CA ALA A 11 1.31 26.15 1.54
C ALA A 11 2.66 25.45 1.84
N LEU A 12 3.45 26.01 2.75
CA LEU A 12 4.72 25.41 3.20
C LEU A 12 4.52 24.10 3.96
N SER A 13 3.49 23.99 4.80
CA SER A 13 3.19 22.74 5.49
C SER A 13 2.71 21.64 4.54
N LEU A 14 1.92 21.98 3.51
CA LEU A 14 1.56 21.07 2.43
C LEU A 14 2.77 20.64 1.58
N LEU A 15 3.66 21.58 1.26
CA LEU A 15 4.92 21.29 0.55
C LEU A 15 5.82 20.37 1.36
N LEU A 16 5.95 20.60 2.68
CA LEU A 16 6.71 19.74 3.59
C LEU A 16 6.06 18.36 3.76
N LEU A 17 4.73 18.28 3.83
CA LEU A 17 4.00 17.00 3.87
C LEU A 17 4.18 16.18 2.59
N ASN A 18 4.20 16.83 1.42
CA ASN A 18 4.49 16.18 0.14
C ASN A 18 5.96 15.78 0.02
N PHE A 19 6.89 16.55 0.58
CA PHE A 19 8.31 16.18 0.63
C PHE A 19 8.62 15.02 1.60
N LEU A 20 7.75 14.76 2.58
CA LEU A 20 7.98 13.73 3.61
C LEU A 20 7.41 12.34 3.26
N LYS A 21 6.59 12.22 2.22
CA LYS A 21 6.19 10.91 1.69
C LYS A 21 7.15 10.48 0.59
N MET A 22 8.24 9.84 0.98
CA MET A 22 9.05 9.09 0.03
C MET A 22 8.26 7.85 -0.39
N GLU A 23 7.70 7.92 -1.60
CA GLU A 23 7.04 6.80 -2.27
C GLU A 23 8.04 6.13 -3.19
N TYR A 24 8.16 4.82 -3.06
CA TYR A 24 9.11 4.02 -3.83
C TYR A 24 8.33 3.05 -4.70
N LYS A 25 8.64 3.06 -6.01
CA LYS A 25 8.05 2.12 -6.95
C LYS A 25 8.54 0.71 -6.62
N ILE A 26 7.63 -0.23 -6.42
CA ILE A 26 7.98 -1.62 -6.15
C ILE A 26 8.04 -2.41 -7.46
N GLN A 27 9.09 -3.20 -7.61
CA GLN A 27 9.20 -4.12 -8.75
C GLN A 27 8.30 -5.34 -8.52
N TYR A 28 7.75 -5.85 -9.62
CA TYR A 28 6.80 -6.98 -9.58
C TYR A 28 7.37 -8.21 -8.86
N GLU A 29 8.66 -8.52 -9.04
CA GLU A 29 9.33 -9.67 -8.41
C GLU A 29 9.34 -9.62 -6.87
N TYR A 30 9.24 -8.43 -6.28
CA TYR A 30 9.18 -8.23 -4.83
C TYR A 30 7.76 -8.03 -4.30
N LEU A 31 6.78 -7.80 -5.18
CA LEU A 31 5.44 -7.39 -4.80
C LEU A 31 4.74 -8.43 -3.91
N ASN A 32 4.84 -9.71 -4.25
CA ASN A 32 4.25 -10.78 -3.43
C ASN A 32 4.86 -10.84 -2.03
N LYS A 33 6.20 -10.78 -1.94
CA LYS A 33 6.90 -10.77 -0.65
C LYS A 33 6.52 -9.54 0.18
N TYR A 34 6.35 -8.40 -0.49
CA TYR A 34 5.95 -7.17 0.17
C TYR A 34 4.51 -7.24 0.71
N ILE A 35 3.53 -7.61 -0.12
CA ILE A 35 2.12 -7.74 0.26
C ILE A 35 1.96 -8.66 1.48
N PHE A 36 2.66 -9.80 1.49
CA PHE A 36 2.58 -10.80 2.55
C PHE A 36 3.54 -10.59 3.73
N GLY A 37 4.26 -9.46 3.77
CA GLY A 37 5.08 -9.12 4.93
C GLY A 37 4.27 -8.89 6.22
N GLY A 38 2.99 -8.52 6.08
CA GLY A 38 2.07 -8.37 7.21
C GLY A 38 1.92 -6.95 7.78
N LYS A 39 2.58 -5.97 7.18
CA LYS A 39 2.46 -4.53 7.43
C LYS A 39 2.66 -3.74 6.13
N ALA A 40 2.16 -4.26 5.01
CA ALA A 40 2.34 -3.65 3.70
C ALA A 40 1.46 -2.40 3.56
N ASP A 41 2.04 -1.32 3.01
CA ASP A 41 1.33 -0.08 2.68
C ASP A 41 1.49 0.13 1.17
N ILE A 42 0.42 -0.09 0.42
CA ILE A 42 0.43 -0.22 -1.04
C ILE A 42 -0.30 0.98 -1.62
N ILE A 43 0.31 1.60 -2.61
CA ILE A 43 -0.26 2.73 -3.34
C ILE A 43 -0.36 2.29 -4.79
N LEU A 44 -1.58 2.24 -5.34
CA LEU A 44 -1.78 2.01 -6.76
C LEU A 44 -1.96 3.37 -7.43
N LYS A 45 -1.16 3.62 -8.45
CA LYS A 45 -1.25 4.80 -9.29
C LYS A 45 -1.72 4.39 -10.68
N ASP A 46 -2.83 4.95 -11.14
CA ASP A 46 -3.22 4.83 -12.55
C ASP A 46 -2.59 5.98 -13.33
N ILE A 47 -1.72 5.65 -14.28
CA ILE A 47 -0.93 6.65 -15.00
C ILE A 47 -1.75 7.41 -16.05
N ARG A 48 -2.95 6.93 -16.40
CA ARG A 48 -3.79 7.54 -17.44
C ARG A 48 -4.47 8.81 -16.95
N ASN A 49 -4.92 8.79 -15.71
CA ASN A 49 -5.66 9.86 -15.03
C ASN A 49 -4.87 10.46 -13.85
N ASN A 50 -3.71 9.88 -13.50
CA ASN A 50 -2.90 10.28 -12.34
C ASN A 50 -3.68 10.15 -11.01
N ASP A 51 -4.54 9.12 -10.92
CA ASP A 51 -5.29 8.80 -9.71
C ASP A 51 -4.53 7.84 -8.81
N TYR A 52 -4.69 8.02 -7.49
CA TYR A 52 -4.01 7.22 -6.47
C TYR A 52 -5.03 6.57 -5.55
N ILE A 53 -4.75 5.32 -5.17
CA ILE A 53 -5.53 4.60 -4.19
C ILE A 53 -4.61 3.86 -3.23
N ASN A 54 -4.86 4.02 -1.93
CA ASN A 54 -4.01 3.50 -0.87
C ASN A 54 -4.68 2.31 -0.18
N PHE A 55 -3.92 1.23 -0.03
CA PHE A 55 -4.33 0.05 0.69
C PHE A 55 -3.30 -0.31 1.76
N CYS A 56 -3.75 -1.00 2.80
CA CYS A 56 -2.89 -1.56 3.81
C CYS A 56 -3.23 -3.04 3.99
N VAL A 57 -2.20 -3.89 4.05
CA VAL A 57 -2.34 -5.33 4.28
C VAL A 57 -1.64 -5.68 5.58
N LEU A 58 -2.43 -6.10 6.58
CA LEU A 58 -1.97 -6.40 7.92
C LEU A 58 -2.11 -7.88 8.23
N LYS A 59 -1.06 -8.52 8.74
CA LYS A 59 -1.13 -9.92 9.19
C LYS A 59 -2.00 -10.02 10.44
N ASN A 60 -2.96 -10.94 10.41
CA ASN A 60 -3.84 -11.27 11.53
C ASN A 60 -3.93 -12.79 11.69
N ASN A 61 -3.24 -13.34 12.70
CA ASN A 61 -3.15 -14.78 12.94
C ASN A 61 -2.77 -15.57 11.68
N LYS A 62 -3.74 -16.31 11.13
CA LYS A 62 -3.58 -17.16 9.94
C LYS A 62 -3.97 -16.47 8.61
N ASN A 63 -4.33 -15.20 8.63
CA ASN A 63 -4.77 -14.47 7.43
C ASN A 63 -4.07 -13.11 7.34
N PHE A 64 -4.32 -12.40 6.25
CA PHE A 64 -3.93 -11.00 6.06
C PHE A 64 -5.18 -10.16 5.85
N VAL A 65 -5.42 -9.17 6.69
CA VAL A 65 -6.54 -8.26 6.57
C VAL A 65 -6.19 -7.12 5.65
N VAL A 66 -7.08 -6.83 4.70
CA VAL A 66 -6.92 -5.73 3.75
C VAL A 66 -7.79 -4.56 4.17
N TYR A 67 -7.19 -3.38 4.15
CA TYR A 67 -7.83 -2.11 4.45
C TYR A 67 -7.67 -1.15 3.27
N TYR A 68 -8.74 -0.44 2.92
CA TYR A 68 -8.66 0.79 2.15
C TYR A 68 -8.28 1.94 3.11
N LYS A 69 -7.30 2.75 2.71
CA LYS A 69 -6.68 3.76 3.56
C LYS A 69 -7.05 5.16 3.09
N THR A 70 -7.84 5.83 3.92
CA THR A 70 -8.18 7.26 3.81
C THR A 70 -7.65 7.99 5.06
N PHE A 71 -8.40 8.95 5.61
CA PHE A 71 -8.22 9.42 6.99
C PHE A 71 -8.49 8.32 8.03
N LYS A 72 -9.26 7.30 7.67
CA LYS A 72 -9.54 6.10 8.48
C LYS A 72 -9.18 4.84 7.71
N LEU A 73 -8.91 3.75 8.44
CA LEU A 73 -8.76 2.42 7.86
C LEU A 73 -10.13 1.78 7.73
N ILE A 74 -10.54 1.50 6.49
CA ILE A 74 -11.80 0.80 6.19
C ILE A 74 -11.44 -0.64 5.83
N LYS A 75 -11.86 -1.61 6.64
CA LYS A 75 -11.62 -3.03 6.35
C LYS A 75 -12.45 -3.45 5.12
N ILE A 76 -11.80 -4.08 4.15
CA ILE A 76 -12.45 -4.48 2.88
C ILE A 76 -12.47 -5.99 2.66
N GLY A 77 -11.58 -6.75 3.28
CA GLY A 77 -11.55 -8.20 3.16
C GLY A 77 -10.32 -8.82 3.82
N GLU A 78 -10.08 -10.09 3.53
CA GLU A 78 -8.93 -10.86 4.01
C GLU A 78 -8.33 -11.71 2.89
N ILE A 79 -7.00 -11.83 2.87
CA ILE A 79 -6.27 -12.77 2.04
C ILE A 79 -5.90 -13.97 2.91
N LYS A 80 -6.29 -15.16 2.49
CA LYS A 80 -5.89 -16.42 3.13
C LYS A 80 -4.48 -16.82 2.68
N TYR A 81 -3.80 -17.67 3.45
CA TYR A 81 -2.51 -18.25 3.00
C TYR A 81 -2.62 -19.09 1.73
N SER A 82 -3.82 -19.53 1.34
CA SER A 82 -4.09 -20.15 0.04
C SER A 82 -4.00 -19.16 -1.14
N ASN A 83 -3.67 -17.89 -0.88
CA ASN A 83 -3.74 -16.77 -1.82
C ASN A 83 -5.16 -16.47 -2.33
N ASP A 84 -6.18 -16.89 -1.58
CA ASP A 84 -7.56 -16.52 -1.88
C ASP A 84 -7.92 -15.22 -1.16
N PHE A 85 -8.38 -14.23 -1.92
CA PHE A 85 -9.01 -13.04 -1.34
C PHE A 85 -10.48 -13.33 -1.05
N VAL A 86 -10.87 -13.17 0.22
CA VAL A 86 -12.22 -13.40 0.72
C VAL A 86 -12.76 -12.14 1.36
N ILE A 87 -13.94 -11.72 0.92
CA ILE A 87 -14.69 -10.65 1.55
C ILE A 87 -15.58 -11.27 2.61
N LEU A 88 -15.38 -10.89 3.87
CA LEU A 88 -16.20 -11.42 4.96
C LEU A 88 -17.60 -10.78 4.92
N GLU A 89 -18.61 -11.53 5.35
CA GLU A 89 -20.01 -11.13 5.53
C GLU A 89 -20.21 -9.66 5.98
N PRO A 90 -19.63 -9.18 7.09
CA PRO A 90 -19.82 -7.80 7.56
C PRO A 90 -19.26 -6.72 6.62
N PHE A 91 -18.45 -7.08 5.62
CA PHE A 91 -17.87 -6.16 4.64
C PHE A 91 -18.44 -6.34 3.24
N LYS A 92 -19.42 -7.24 3.04
CA LYS A 92 -20.14 -7.37 1.77
C LYS A 92 -20.80 -6.05 1.36
N GLN A 93 -21.24 -5.23 2.30
CA GLN A 93 -21.73 -3.86 2.03
C GLN A 93 -20.71 -2.95 1.32
N ASN A 94 -19.41 -3.29 1.39
CA ASN A 94 -18.34 -2.57 0.70
C ASN A 94 -18.03 -3.15 -0.68
N LEU A 95 -18.65 -4.26 -1.11
CA LEU A 95 -18.43 -4.88 -2.43
C LEU A 95 -18.66 -3.91 -3.57
N ASP A 96 -19.71 -3.11 -3.47
CA ASP A 96 -20.09 -2.19 -4.53
C ASP A 96 -19.22 -0.94 -4.61
N LYS A 97 -18.39 -0.71 -3.58
CA LYS A 97 -17.48 0.42 -3.53
C LYS A 97 -16.31 0.22 -4.49
N ASP A 98 -15.98 1.27 -5.22
CA ASP A 98 -14.93 1.23 -6.25
C ASP A 98 -13.59 0.76 -5.70
N TYR A 99 -13.22 1.18 -4.49
CA TYR A 99 -11.96 0.76 -3.85
C TYR A 99 -11.88 -0.76 -3.64
N THR A 100 -12.99 -1.42 -3.33
CA THR A 100 -13.04 -2.87 -3.12
C THR A 100 -12.88 -3.58 -4.45
N LYS A 101 -13.62 -3.14 -5.47
CA LYS A 101 -13.53 -3.66 -6.85
C LYS A 101 -12.12 -3.49 -7.42
N ILE A 102 -11.51 -2.33 -7.19
CA ILE A 102 -10.13 -2.04 -7.60
C ILE A 102 -9.16 -3.00 -6.92
N PHE A 103 -9.26 -3.20 -5.60
CA PHE A 103 -8.37 -4.12 -4.90
C PHE A 103 -8.53 -5.56 -5.39
N ILE A 104 -9.76 -6.05 -5.55
CA ILE A 104 -10.01 -7.41 -6.06
C ILE A 104 -9.39 -7.58 -7.45
N LYS A 105 -9.61 -6.62 -8.34
CA LYS A 105 -9.05 -6.65 -9.70
C LYS A 105 -7.53 -6.64 -9.66
N PHE A 106 -6.94 -5.76 -8.85
CA PHE A 106 -5.49 -5.69 -8.63
C PHE A 106 -4.92 -7.01 -8.11
N PHE A 107 -5.55 -7.58 -7.09
CA PHE A 107 -5.14 -8.84 -6.47
C PHE A 107 -5.19 -9.98 -7.49
N ASN A 108 -6.30 -10.13 -8.22
CA ASN A 108 -6.44 -11.15 -9.26
C ASN A 108 -5.37 -11.01 -10.34
N ILE A 109 -5.12 -9.80 -10.83
CA ILE A 109 -4.12 -9.57 -11.87
C ILE A 109 -2.71 -9.95 -11.39
N ILE A 110 -2.36 -9.66 -10.13
CA ILE A 110 -1.04 -10.00 -9.60
C ILE A 110 -0.88 -11.50 -9.40
N PHE A 111 -1.87 -12.15 -8.80
CA PHE A 111 -1.73 -13.54 -8.36
C PHE A 111 -2.12 -14.56 -9.44
N ILE A 112 -3.03 -14.19 -10.33
CA ILE A 112 -3.52 -15.04 -11.42
C ILE A 112 -2.74 -14.72 -12.71
N ASP A 113 -2.75 -13.47 -13.16
CA ASP A 113 -2.14 -13.08 -14.44
C ASP A 113 -0.61 -12.88 -14.35
N LYS A 114 -0.08 -12.85 -13.14
CA LYS A 114 1.35 -12.72 -12.82
C LYS A 114 2.04 -11.53 -13.49
N LYS A 115 1.35 -10.39 -13.60
CA LYS A 115 1.89 -9.16 -14.18
C LYS A 115 1.24 -7.92 -13.58
N ILE A 116 1.90 -6.77 -13.68
CA ILE A 116 1.27 -5.46 -13.41
C ILE A 116 0.82 -4.88 -14.76
N PRO A 117 -0.43 -4.38 -14.89
CA PRO A 117 -0.87 -3.72 -16.10
C PRO A 117 0.00 -2.51 -16.43
N ASN A 118 0.27 -2.25 -17.72
CA ASN A 118 1.13 -1.14 -18.15
C ASN A 118 0.62 0.23 -17.69
N ASN A 119 -0.68 0.36 -17.41
CA ASN A 119 -1.30 1.59 -16.96
C ASN A 119 -1.36 1.73 -15.43
N ILE A 120 -0.81 0.78 -14.68
CA ILE A 120 -0.79 0.81 -13.22
C ILE A 120 0.65 0.76 -12.74
N GLU A 121 0.99 1.65 -11.83
CA GLU A 121 2.23 1.59 -11.07
C GLU A 121 1.91 1.28 -9.61
N VAL A 122 2.79 0.49 -8.97
CA VAL A 122 2.66 0.13 -7.57
C VAL A 122 3.78 0.79 -6.79
N TYR A 123 3.41 1.50 -5.75
CA TYR A 123 4.32 2.20 -4.85
C TYR A 123 4.09 1.76 -3.41
N TYR A 124 5.05 2.10 -2.54
CA TYR A 124 4.94 1.92 -1.10
C TYR A 124 5.70 3.01 -0.34
N THR A 125 5.42 3.17 0.96
CA THR A 125 5.86 4.33 1.76
C THR A 125 7.27 4.21 2.35
N GLY A 126 8.15 3.39 1.78
CA GLY A 126 9.52 3.24 2.27
C GLY A 126 9.65 2.46 3.60
N LYS A 127 8.58 1.84 4.08
CA LYS A 127 8.57 1.03 5.31
C LYS A 127 8.69 -0.45 5.01
N CYS A 128 9.44 -1.16 5.86
CA CYS A 128 9.55 -2.61 5.83
C CYS A 128 8.17 -3.25 6.00
N SER A 129 7.75 -4.09 5.06
CA SER A 129 6.45 -4.76 5.12
C SER A 129 6.30 -5.74 6.28
N ILE A 130 7.38 -6.12 6.97
CA ILE A 130 7.34 -7.06 8.09
C ILE A 130 7.33 -6.33 9.44
N CYS A 131 8.38 -5.52 9.70
CA CYS A 131 8.52 -4.86 11.00
C CYS A 131 7.89 -3.45 11.04
N GLY A 132 7.72 -2.79 9.90
CA GLY A 132 7.18 -1.43 9.78
C GLY A 132 8.22 -0.30 9.93
N ARG A 133 9.49 -0.62 10.17
CA ARG A 133 10.57 0.40 10.26
C ARG A 133 10.86 1.03 8.90
N THR A 134 11.22 2.31 8.90
CA THR A 134 11.67 3.02 7.69
C THR A 134 12.97 2.41 7.16
N LEU A 135 12.99 2.16 5.85
CA LEU A 135 14.13 1.64 5.13
C LEU A 135 15.01 2.81 4.70
N LYS A 136 16.32 2.68 4.94
CA LYS A 136 17.31 3.72 4.59
C LYS A 136 18.30 3.27 3.51
N ASN A 137 18.49 1.96 3.37
CA ASN A 137 19.41 1.41 2.39
C ASN A 137 18.65 1.20 1.06
N PRO A 138 19.12 1.74 -0.06
CA PRO A 138 18.49 1.59 -1.38
C PRO A 138 18.16 0.14 -1.77
N LYS A 139 19.04 -0.81 -1.45
CA LYS A 139 18.83 -2.24 -1.74
C LYS A 139 17.61 -2.81 -1.02
N TYR A 140 17.39 -2.42 0.24
CA TYR A 140 16.24 -2.88 1.01
C TYR A 140 14.97 -2.10 0.69
N ILE A 141 15.13 -0.84 0.24
CA ILE A 141 14.05 -0.05 -0.34
C ILE A 141 13.50 -0.75 -1.59
N GLU A 142 14.34 -1.13 -2.53
CA GLU A 142 13.90 -1.83 -3.75
C GLU A 142 13.00 -3.07 -3.47
N ILE A 143 13.34 -3.83 -2.43
CA ILE A 143 12.61 -5.03 -1.99
C ILE A 143 11.41 -4.69 -1.10
N GLY A 144 11.42 -3.54 -0.44
CA GLY A 144 10.47 -3.16 0.60
C GLY A 144 10.58 -3.97 1.90
N ILE A 145 11.67 -4.72 2.09
CA ILE A 145 11.91 -5.57 3.28
C ILE A 145 13.28 -5.26 3.87
N GLY A 146 13.31 -4.95 5.17
CA GLY A 146 14.54 -4.64 5.89
C GLY A 146 15.42 -5.88 6.11
N VAL A 147 16.73 -5.68 6.17
CA VAL A 147 17.76 -6.74 6.32
C VAL A 147 17.44 -7.75 7.42
N GLU A 148 17.09 -7.29 8.61
CA GLU A 148 16.82 -8.17 9.76
C GLU A 148 15.55 -8.99 9.60
N CYS A 149 14.62 -8.54 8.76
CA CYS A 149 13.44 -9.31 8.41
C CYS A 149 13.73 -10.28 7.27
N LEU A 150 14.54 -9.88 6.29
CA LEU A 150 14.95 -10.73 5.17
C LEU A 150 15.73 -11.96 5.65
N LYS A 151 16.59 -11.81 6.66
CA LYS A 151 17.31 -12.92 7.31
C LYS A 151 16.42 -13.96 8.01
N LYS A 152 15.15 -13.64 8.24
CA LYS A 152 14.18 -14.47 8.99
C LYS A 152 13.11 -15.11 8.10
N LEU A 153 13.15 -14.84 6.79
CA LEU A 153 12.31 -15.47 5.78
C LEU A 153 13.01 -16.73 5.27
#